data_AF-A0AAE3D267-F1
#
_entry.id   AF-A0AAE3D267-F1
#
_cell.length_a   1.000
_cell.length_b   1.000
_cell.length_c   1.000
_cell.angle_alpha   90.00
_cell.angle_beta   90.00
_cell.angle_gamma   90.00
#
_symmetry.space_group_name_H-M   'P 1'
#
loop_
_entity.id
_entity.type
_entity.pdbx_description
1 polymer ?
#
loop_
_entity_poly.entity_id
_entity_poly.type
_entity_poly.pdbx_seq_one_letter_code
_entity_poly.pdbx_strand_id
1 'polypeptide(L)'
;MHILVAILGIVGAVSYYWFFIRRANDAASEVIDAAGRARGAYRRRSFKKKVEGSPITAIKDPRTAAVVMAVAVAGGDRHLSQAQEETLTRLMTDVLDIAETEEELVFAKWVVREIPDPNNISLRLGRLWTGSLDMNERRELVDLVTDVAGADGGLNHLQVEAIDRLKSRLAIE
;
A
#
# COMPACT_ATOMS: atom_id res chain seq x y z
N MET A 1 -12.18 7.13 35.60
CA MET A 1 -11.20 6.51 34.69
C MET A 1 -11.86 6.31 33.32
N HIS A 2 -12.14 7.40 32.59
CA HIS A 2 -12.81 7.36 31.26
C HIS A 2 -12.23 8.38 30.27
N ILE A 3 -11.28 9.22 30.71
CA ILE A 3 -10.73 10.33 29.94
C ILE A 3 -9.58 9.84 29.02
N LEU A 4 -8.85 8.80 29.43
CA LEU A 4 -7.73 8.26 28.65
C LEU A 4 -8.17 7.48 27.40
N VAL A 5 -9.34 6.81 27.45
CA VAL A 5 -9.90 6.10 26.29
C VAL A 5 -10.54 7.08 25.29
N ALA A 6 -11.11 8.19 25.78
CA ALA A 6 -11.64 9.24 24.91
C ALA A 6 -10.53 10.03 24.19
N ILE A 7 -9.36 10.23 24.81
CA ILE A 7 -8.24 10.95 24.19
C ILE A 7 -7.57 10.10 23.09
N LEU A 8 -7.45 8.79 23.27
CA LEU A 8 -6.94 7.89 22.22
C LEU A 8 -7.89 7.79 21.01
N GLY A 9 -9.20 7.92 21.23
CA GLY A 9 -10.18 7.99 20.14
C GLY A 9 -10.15 9.31 19.35
N ILE A 10 -9.78 10.43 19.99
CA ILE A 10 -9.77 11.76 19.35
C ILE A 10 -8.45 12.04 18.62
N VAL A 11 -7.31 11.51 19.10
CA VAL A 11 -6.03 11.66 18.39
C VAL A 11 -6.00 10.88 17.07
N GLY A 12 -6.69 9.74 16.99
CA GLY A 12 -6.87 9.01 15.72
C GLY A 12 -7.72 9.75 14.68
N ALA A 13 -8.71 10.52 15.11
CA ALA A 13 -9.61 11.26 14.20
C ALA A 13 -8.98 12.54 13.63
N VAL A 14 -8.01 13.16 14.32
CA VAL A 14 -7.32 14.38 13.85
C VAL A 14 -6.27 14.07 12.78
N SER A 15 -5.61 12.91 12.84
CA SER A 15 -4.65 12.47 11.81
C SER A 15 -5.34 12.21 10.46
N TYR A 16 -6.59 11.73 10.49
CA TYR A 16 -7.37 11.39 9.30
C TYR A 16 -7.71 12.60 8.41
N TYR A 17 -7.89 13.80 9.01
CA TYR A 17 -8.23 15.00 8.24
C TYR A 17 -7.00 15.70 7.61
N TRP A 18 -5.78 15.39 8.09
CA TRP A 18 -4.56 16.01 7.56
C TRP A 18 -4.18 15.48 6.17
N PHE A 19 -4.62 14.25 5.85
CA PHE A 19 -4.40 13.63 4.53
C PHE A 19 -5.13 14.36 3.38
N PHE A 20 -6.24 15.05 3.67
CA PHE A 20 -6.95 15.85 2.65
C PHE A 20 -6.21 17.15 2.31
N ILE A 21 -5.59 17.81 3.31
CA ILE A 21 -4.89 19.09 3.09
C ILE A 21 -3.57 18.88 2.34
N ARG A 22 -2.87 17.76 2.54
CA ARG A 22 -1.62 17.48 1.80
C ARG A 22 -1.84 17.04 0.35
N ARG A 23 -3.05 16.58 0.01
CA ARG A 23 -3.50 16.39 -1.39
C ARG A 23 -3.74 17.70 -2.16
N ALA A 24 -3.78 18.85 -1.49
CA ALA A 24 -3.96 20.15 -2.16
C ALA A 24 -2.65 20.80 -2.64
N ASN A 25 -1.48 20.31 -2.21
CA ASN A 25 -0.19 20.94 -2.56
C ASN A 25 0.39 20.51 -3.93
N ASP A 26 -0.15 19.47 -4.56
CA ASP A 26 0.30 19.02 -5.90
C ASP A 26 -0.74 19.23 -7.02
N ALA A 27 -1.82 19.98 -6.76
CA ALA A 27 -2.85 20.29 -7.77
C ALA A 27 -3.19 21.79 -7.84
N ALA A 28 -2.21 22.67 -7.63
CA ALA A 28 -2.36 24.11 -7.79
C ALA A 28 -2.15 24.63 -9.23
N SER A 29 -2.08 23.75 -10.24
CA SER A 29 -2.19 24.19 -11.62
C SER A 29 -3.02 23.21 -12.45
N GLU A 30 -4.23 23.68 -12.74
CA GLU A 30 -5.10 23.28 -13.84
C GLU A 30 -6.09 22.12 -13.60
N VAL A 31 -7.36 22.51 -13.70
CA VAL A 31 -8.56 21.69 -13.91
C VAL A 31 -9.22 21.12 -12.64
N ILE A 32 -9.75 22.06 -11.85
CA ILE A 32 -11.11 21.95 -11.34
C ILE A 32 -12.05 21.76 -12.57
N ASP A 33 -13.03 20.85 -12.45
CA ASP A 33 -14.08 20.50 -13.41
C ASP A 33 -13.81 19.37 -14.43
N ALA A 34 -13.58 18.15 -13.94
CA ALA A 34 -14.06 16.92 -14.62
C ALA A 34 -14.06 15.69 -13.67
N ALA A 35 -14.64 15.84 -12.48
CA ALA A 35 -14.91 14.69 -11.61
C ALA A 35 -15.98 13.78 -12.26
N GLY A 36 -15.68 12.48 -12.38
CA GLY A 36 -16.72 11.44 -12.30
C GLY A 36 -16.75 10.35 -13.37
N ARG A 37 -16.22 10.52 -14.59
CA ARG A 37 -16.52 9.53 -15.67
C ARG A 37 -15.40 9.10 -16.64
N ALA A 38 -14.13 9.36 -16.36
CA ALA A 38 -13.04 9.07 -17.31
C ALA A 38 -11.93 8.10 -16.84
N ARG A 39 -12.06 7.44 -15.68
CA ARG A 39 -11.00 6.51 -15.19
C ARG A 39 -10.85 5.26 -16.06
N GLY A 40 -11.93 4.80 -16.71
CA GLY A 40 -11.94 3.61 -17.56
C GLY A 40 -11.22 3.76 -18.92
N ALA A 41 -11.20 4.97 -19.50
CA ALA A 41 -10.65 5.18 -20.84
C ALA A 41 -9.12 5.39 -20.85
N TYR A 42 -8.55 5.91 -19.75
CA TYR A 42 -7.10 6.14 -19.63
C TYR A 42 -6.31 4.81 -19.54
N ARG A 43 -6.91 3.77 -18.92
CA ARG A 43 -6.31 2.43 -18.79
C ARG A 43 -6.00 1.83 -20.17
N ARG A 44 -6.96 1.84 -21.12
CA ARG A 44 -6.82 1.28 -22.50
C ARG A 44 -5.67 1.87 -23.32
N ARG A 45 -5.43 3.19 -23.23
CA ARG A 45 -4.31 3.81 -23.97
C ARG A 45 -2.94 3.51 -23.36
N SER A 46 -2.86 3.34 -22.03
CA SER A 46 -1.60 2.95 -21.38
C SER A 46 -1.26 1.45 -21.58
N PHE A 47 -2.24 0.57 -21.76
CA PHE A 47 -2.02 -0.85 -22.05
C PHE A 47 -1.27 -1.09 -23.36
N LYS A 48 -1.56 -0.32 -24.42
CA LYS A 48 -0.93 -0.52 -25.75
C LYS A 48 0.56 -0.12 -25.80
N LYS A 49 1.06 0.62 -24.80
CA LYS A 49 2.48 1.02 -24.68
C LYS A 49 3.26 0.22 -23.64
N LYS A 50 2.60 -0.71 -22.92
CA LYS A 50 3.12 -1.46 -21.75
C LYS A 50 3.45 -2.93 -22.06
N VAL A 51 3.51 -3.32 -23.33
CA VAL A 51 3.79 -4.71 -23.75
C VAL A 51 5.26 -5.11 -23.52
N GLU A 52 6.13 -4.19 -23.10
CA GLU A 52 7.56 -4.43 -22.83
C GLU A 52 8.00 -4.22 -21.36
N GLY A 53 7.09 -3.86 -20.44
CA GLY A 53 7.43 -3.55 -19.04
C GLY A 53 6.75 -4.46 -18.02
N SER A 54 7.50 -4.93 -17.02
CA SER A 54 6.98 -5.74 -15.90
C SER A 54 5.79 -5.04 -15.20
N PRO A 55 4.71 -5.75 -14.82
CA PRO A 55 3.49 -5.16 -14.24
C PRO A 55 3.73 -4.19 -13.08
N ILE A 56 4.78 -4.43 -12.31
CA ILE A 56 5.19 -3.57 -11.20
C ILE A 56 5.59 -2.14 -11.64
N THR A 57 6.15 -1.96 -12.84
CA THR A 57 6.53 -0.62 -13.34
C THR A 57 5.33 0.22 -13.74
N ALA A 58 4.14 -0.40 -13.84
CA ALA A 58 2.90 0.31 -14.09
C ALA A 58 2.29 0.92 -12.82
N ILE A 59 2.75 0.52 -11.63
CA ILE A 59 2.25 1.01 -10.34
C ILE A 59 2.82 2.40 -10.08
N LYS A 60 1.91 3.36 -9.88
CA LYS A 60 2.24 4.77 -9.59
C LYS A 60 1.60 5.29 -8.31
N ASP A 61 0.57 4.61 -7.80
CA ASP A 61 -0.06 4.97 -6.54
C ASP A 61 0.72 4.30 -5.39
N PRO A 62 1.26 5.05 -4.42
CA PRO A 62 1.98 4.48 -3.27
C PRO A 62 1.10 3.55 -2.44
N ARG A 63 -0.23 3.71 -2.49
CA ARG A 63 -1.19 2.86 -1.77
C ARG A 63 -1.32 1.48 -2.41
N THR A 64 -1.53 1.43 -3.73
CA THR A 64 -1.45 0.19 -4.51
C THR A 64 -0.12 -0.52 -4.32
N ALA A 65 0.98 0.23 -4.30
CA ALA A 65 2.30 -0.31 -4.03
C ALA A 65 2.35 -0.98 -2.64
N ALA A 66 1.78 -0.36 -1.61
CA ALA A 66 1.74 -0.92 -0.25
C ALA A 66 0.94 -2.22 -0.19
N VAL A 67 -0.21 -2.30 -0.87
CA VAL A 67 -1.01 -3.54 -0.97
C VAL A 67 -0.19 -4.64 -1.64
N VAL A 68 0.47 -4.36 -2.77
CA VAL A 68 1.33 -5.34 -3.46
C VAL A 68 2.45 -5.84 -2.55
N MET A 69 3.07 -4.95 -1.78
CA MET A 69 4.12 -5.33 -0.83
C MET A 69 3.58 -6.21 0.30
N ALA A 70 2.42 -5.86 0.87
CA ALA A 70 1.78 -6.64 1.91
C ALA A 70 1.42 -8.06 1.42
N VAL A 71 0.85 -8.17 0.21
CA VAL A 71 0.56 -9.48 -0.41
C VAL A 71 1.84 -10.29 -0.62
N ALA A 72 2.92 -9.66 -1.10
CA ALA A 72 4.18 -10.34 -1.36
C ALA A 72 4.84 -10.87 -0.08
N VAL A 73 4.85 -10.08 0.99
CA VAL A 73 5.44 -10.47 2.27
C VAL A 73 4.58 -11.50 2.99
N ALA A 74 3.28 -11.24 3.11
CA ALA A 74 2.39 -12.12 3.86
C ALA A 74 2.19 -13.48 3.17
N GLY A 75 2.09 -13.49 1.83
CA GLY A 75 1.96 -14.71 1.05
C GLY A 75 3.26 -15.52 0.99
N GLY A 76 4.41 -14.85 0.83
CA GLY A 76 5.68 -15.54 0.59
C GLY A 76 5.57 -16.50 -0.61
N ASP A 77 5.94 -17.76 -0.41
CA ASP A 77 5.78 -18.83 -1.41
C ASP A 77 4.37 -19.46 -1.44
N ARG A 78 3.47 -19.02 -0.56
CA ARG A 78 2.11 -19.53 -0.41
C ARG A 78 1.08 -18.47 -0.77
N HIS A 79 -0.18 -18.88 -0.85
CA HIS A 79 -1.29 -17.94 -0.91
C HIS A 79 -1.53 -17.35 0.48
N LEU A 80 -2.13 -16.16 0.54
CA LEU A 80 -2.55 -15.54 1.79
C LEU A 80 -3.51 -16.45 2.55
N SER A 81 -3.37 -16.50 3.88
CA SER A 81 -4.39 -17.11 4.74
C SER A 81 -5.64 -16.23 4.80
N GLN A 82 -6.77 -16.82 5.21
CA GLN A 82 -8.01 -16.06 5.39
C GLN A 82 -7.83 -14.88 6.35
N ALA A 83 -7.12 -15.08 7.47
CA ALA A 83 -6.87 -14.04 8.46
C ALA A 83 -6.02 -12.88 7.87
N GLN A 84 -5.05 -13.20 7.01
CA GLN A 84 -4.23 -12.20 6.34
C GLN A 84 -5.03 -11.41 5.30
N GLU A 85 -5.90 -12.08 4.52
CA GLU A 85 -6.77 -11.41 3.54
C GLU A 85 -7.79 -10.49 4.21
N GLU A 86 -8.43 -10.93 5.29
CA GLU A 86 -9.37 -10.12 6.06
C GLU A 86 -8.69 -8.90 6.68
N THR A 87 -7.49 -9.10 7.26
CA THR A 87 -6.69 -8.00 7.83
C THR A 87 -6.28 -6.99 6.76
N LEU A 88 -5.79 -7.46 5.61
CA LEU A 88 -5.41 -6.59 4.49
C LEU A 88 -6.61 -5.83 3.95
N THR A 89 -7.77 -6.48 3.80
CA THR A 89 -9.01 -5.86 3.31
C THR A 89 -9.47 -4.73 4.22
N ARG A 90 -9.43 -4.96 5.53
CA ARG A 90 -9.74 -3.93 6.52
C ARG A 90 -8.76 -2.75 6.43
N LEU A 91 -7.45 -3.01 6.39
CA LEU A 91 -6.43 -1.95 6.33
C LEU A 91 -6.45 -1.16 5.02
N MET A 92 -6.84 -1.80 3.91
CA MET A 92 -7.05 -1.09 2.63
C MET A 92 -8.12 0.00 2.75
N THR A 93 -9.21 -0.28 3.45
CA THR A 93 -10.28 0.71 3.70
C THR A 93 -9.85 1.74 4.75
N ASP A 94 -9.40 1.26 5.91
CA ASP A 94 -9.21 2.09 7.10
C ASP A 94 -7.98 2.99 7.04
N VAL A 95 -6.89 2.49 6.43
CA VAL A 95 -5.59 3.18 6.40
C VAL A 95 -5.28 3.73 5.01
N LEU A 96 -5.56 2.96 3.96
CA LEU A 96 -5.20 3.34 2.60
C LEU A 96 -6.33 4.11 1.86
N ASP A 97 -7.54 4.21 2.40
CA ASP A 97 -8.66 4.89 1.72
C ASP A 97 -8.88 4.31 0.30
N ILE A 98 -8.88 2.97 0.21
CA ILE A 98 -9.18 2.21 -1.01
C ILE A 98 -10.57 1.62 -0.86
N ALA A 99 -11.52 2.12 -1.66
CA ALA A 99 -12.90 1.65 -1.64
C ALA A 99 -13.06 0.31 -2.36
N GLU A 100 -12.41 0.14 -3.51
CA GLU A 100 -12.50 -1.08 -4.33
C GLU A 100 -11.49 -2.16 -3.88
N THR A 101 -11.60 -2.60 -2.62
CA THR A 101 -10.65 -3.52 -1.98
C THR A 101 -10.51 -4.87 -2.70
N GLU A 102 -11.60 -5.43 -3.22
CA GLU A 102 -11.58 -6.72 -3.93
C GLU A 102 -10.80 -6.64 -5.25
N GLU A 103 -11.05 -5.61 -6.06
CA GLU A 103 -10.32 -5.41 -7.33
C GLU A 103 -8.83 -5.19 -7.04
N GLU A 104 -8.52 -4.39 -6.03
CA GLU A 104 -7.16 -4.08 -5.63
C GLU A 104 -6.41 -5.34 -5.15
N LEU A 105 -7.06 -6.18 -4.36
CA LEU A 105 -6.49 -7.44 -3.88
C LEU A 105 -6.23 -8.42 -5.03
N VAL A 106 -7.16 -8.54 -5.98
CA VAL A 106 -6.99 -9.38 -7.18
C VAL A 106 -5.82 -8.88 -8.02
N PHE A 107 -5.73 -7.56 -8.22
CA PHE A 107 -4.62 -6.94 -8.94
C PHE A 107 -3.29 -7.21 -8.22
N ALA A 108 -3.24 -7.03 -6.91
CA ALA A 108 -2.02 -7.24 -6.14
C ALA A 108 -1.53 -8.69 -6.17
N LYS A 109 -2.43 -9.66 -5.97
CA LYS A 109 -2.13 -11.09 -6.10
C LYS A 109 -1.60 -11.44 -7.49
N TRP A 110 -2.20 -10.87 -8.54
CA TRP A 110 -1.72 -11.06 -9.91
C TRP A 110 -0.32 -10.47 -10.11
N VAL A 111 -0.08 -9.24 -9.66
CA VAL A 111 1.25 -8.60 -9.77
C VAL A 111 2.32 -9.43 -9.08
N VAL A 112 2.08 -9.89 -7.86
CA VAL A 112 3.05 -10.69 -7.09
C VAL A 112 3.38 -11.99 -7.82
N ARG A 113 2.38 -12.66 -8.40
CA ARG A 113 2.59 -13.90 -9.17
C ARG A 113 3.48 -13.71 -10.40
N GLU A 114 3.43 -12.54 -11.03
CA GLU A 114 4.27 -12.21 -12.19
C GLU A 114 5.71 -11.79 -11.81
N ILE A 115 6.01 -11.70 -10.51
CA ILE A 115 7.32 -11.25 -10.02
C ILE A 115 8.05 -12.43 -9.38
N PRO A 116 9.19 -12.87 -9.95
CA PRO A 116 9.89 -14.06 -9.47
C PRO A 116 10.61 -13.87 -8.12
N ASP A 117 10.77 -12.64 -7.62
CA ASP A 117 11.42 -12.36 -6.33
C ASP A 117 10.78 -11.16 -5.61
N PRO A 118 10.18 -11.35 -4.41
CA PRO A 118 9.65 -10.27 -3.56
C PRO A 118 10.67 -9.18 -3.23
N ASN A 119 11.97 -9.50 -3.16
CA ASN A 119 13.00 -8.48 -2.95
C ASN A 119 13.09 -7.50 -4.12
N ASN A 120 12.67 -7.88 -5.32
CA ASN A 120 12.58 -6.99 -6.46
C ASN A 120 11.47 -5.94 -6.26
N ILE A 121 10.43 -6.28 -5.50
CA ILE A 121 9.27 -5.42 -5.25
C ILE A 121 9.67 -4.19 -4.45
N SER A 122 10.28 -4.39 -3.28
CA SER A 122 10.70 -3.25 -2.45
C SER A 122 11.89 -2.48 -3.05
N LEU A 123 12.68 -3.05 -3.99
CA LEU A 123 13.69 -2.28 -4.75
C LEU A 123 13.02 -1.30 -5.71
N ARG A 124 12.00 -1.77 -6.43
CA ARG A 124 11.31 -0.98 -7.46
C ARG A 124 10.35 0.04 -6.87
N LEU A 125 9.62 -0.34 -5.82
CA LEU A 125 8.64 0.52 -5.15
C LEU A 125 9.27 1.39 -4.07
N GLY A 126 10.46 1.06 -3.58
CA GLY A 126 11.20 1.85 -2.61
C GLY A 126 11.33 3.32 -3.02
N ARG A 127 11.73 3.59 -4.27
CA ARG A 127 11.85 4.97 -4.78
C ARG A 127 10.51 5.71 -4.81
N LEU A 128 9.43 5.01 -5.14
CA LEU A 128 8.09 5.58 -5.15
C LEU A 128 7.71 6.06 -3.75
N TRP A 129 7.87 5.21 -2.73
CA TRP A 129 7.58 5.57 -1.35
C TRP A 129 8.52 6.63 -0.80
N THR A 130 9.83 6.55 -1.06
CA THR A 130 10.75 7.58 -0.56
C THR A 130 10.51 8.95 -1.20
N GLY A 131 9.93 9.00 -2.41
CA GLY A 131 9.60 10.24 -3.10
C GLY A 131 8.20 10.79 -2.80
N SER A 132 7.28 9.95 -2.32
CA SER A 132 5.86 10.33 -2.09
C SER A 132 5.44 10.31 -0.62
N LEU A 133 6.14 9.57 0.23
CA LEU A 133 5.83 9.40 1.65
C LEU A 133 6.86 10.09 2.54
N ASP A 134 6.36 10.74 3.59
CA ASP A 134 7.17 11.24 4.69
C ASP A 134 7.60 10.11 5.65
N MET A 135 8.40 10.43 6.67
CA MET A 135 8.95 9.42 7.55
C MET A 135 7.88 8.71 8.40
N ASN A 136 6.81 9.40 8.80
CA ASN A 136 5.75 8.79 9.59
C ASN A 136 4.94 7.83 8.71
N GLU A 137 4.57 8.26 7.51
CA GLU A 137 3.85 7.44 6.54
C GLU A 137 4.64 6.18 6.12
N ARG A 138 5.97 6.28 6.04
CA ARG A 138 6.81 5.10 5.80
C ARG A 138 6.77 4.11 6.95
N ARG A 139 6.73 4.57 8.21
CA ARG A 139 6.56 3.69 9.38
C ARG A 139 5.18 3.04 9.35
N GLU A 140 4.14 3.80 9.07
CA GLU A 140 2.77 3.27 8.91
C GLU A 140 2.68 2.20 7.82
N LEU A 141 3.42 2.35 6.72
CA LEU A 141 3.52 1.32 5.68
C LEU A 141 4.17 0.04 6.22
N VAL A 142 5.27 0.16 6.96
CA VAL A 142 5.94 -0.99 7.58
C VAL A 142 5.02 -1.68 8.59
N ASP A 143 4.29 -0.90 9.40
CA ASP A 143 3.33 -1.42 10.38
C ASP A 143 2.19 -2.16 9.67
N LEU A 144 1.64 -1.60 8.59
CA LEU A 144 0.62 -2.26 7.77
C LEU A 144 1.11 -3.61 7.23
N VAL A 145 2.32 -3.65 6.66
CA VAL A 145 2.88 -4.91 6.13
C VAL A 145 3.12 -5.92 7.26
N THR A 146 3.56 -5.45 8.42
CA THR A 146 3.82 -6.28 9.61
C THR A 146 2.53 -6.88 10.15
N ASP A 147 1.47 -6.08 10.29
CA ASP A 147 0.16 -6.49 10.77
C ASP A 147 -0.47 -7.56 9.87
N VAL A 148 -0.40 -7.35 8.55
CA VAL A 148 -0.93 -8.32 7.58
C VAL A 148 -0.13 -9.62 7.62
N ALA A 149 1.20 -9.55 7.64
CA ALA A 149 2.04 -10.74 7.67
C ALA A 149 1.83 -11.57 8.96
N GLY A 150 1.67 -10.90 10.11
CA GLY A 150 1.50 -11.52 11.42
C GLY A 150 0.08 -12.01 11.73
N ALA A 151 -0.91 -11.73 10.87
CA ALA A 151 -2.31 -12.08 11.12
C ALA A 151 -2.56 -13.60 11.24
N ASP A 152 -1.68 -14.44 10.69
CA ASP A 152 -1.78 -15.91 10.70
C ASP A 152 -0.96 -16.56 11.82
N GLY A 153 -1.00 -15.99 13.03
CA GLY A 153 -0.29 -16.55 14.19
C GLY A 153 1.15 -16.07 14.36
N GLY A 154 1.49 -14.90 13.83
CA GLY A 154 2.79 -14.25 13.97
C GLY A 154 3.68 -14.33 12.72
N LEU A 155 4.83 -13.65 12.78
CA LEU A 155 5.77 -13.59 11.66
C LEU A 155 6.67 -14.81 11.62
N ASN A 156 6.85 -15.38 10.43
CA ASN A 156 7.90 -16.36 10.18
C ASN A 156 9.25 -15.69 9.85
N HIS A 157 10.34 -16.46 9.84
CA HIS A 157 11.69 -15.93 9.63
C HIS A 157 11.85 -15.20 8.28
N LEU A 158 11.27 -15.74 7.20
CA LEU A 158 11.33 -15.13 5.87
C LEU A 158 10.57 -13.80 5.82
N GLN A 159 9.43 -13.70 6.50
CA GLN A 159 8.65 -12.47 6.62
C GLN A 159 9.41 -11.41 7.41
N VAL A 160 10.04 -11.79 8.52
CA VAL A 160 10.89 -10.88 9.31
C VAL A 160 12.03 -10.32 8.45
N GLU A 161 12.76 -11.18 7.74
CA GLU A 161 13.83 -10.73 6.84
C GLU A 161 13.32 -9.77 5.75
N ALA A 162 12.15 -10.06 5.17
CA ALA A 162 11.56 -9.21 4.14
C ALA A 162 11.15 -7.83 4.69
N ILE A 163 10.61 -7.78 5.93
CA ILE A 163 10.25 -6.56 6.63
C ILE A 163 11.50 -5.74 6.99
N ASP A 164 12.57 -6.37 7.48
CA ASP A 164 13.81 -5.66 7.82
C ASP A 164 14.49 -5.06 6.59
N ARG A 165 14.44 -5.76 5.44
CA ARG A 165 14.88 -5.21 4.15
C ARG A 165 14.01 -4.03 3.71
N LEU A 166 12.69 -4.08 3.95
CA LEU A 166 11.78 -2.97 3.67
C LEU A 166 12.13 -1.74 4.53
N LYS A 167 12.31 -1.92 5.84
CA LYS A 167 12.73 -0.85 6.77
C LYS A 167 14.03 -0.19 6.31
N SER A 168 15.04 -1.00 6.00
CA SER A 168 16.34 -0.54 5.49
C SER A 168 16.19 0.32 4.22
N ARG A 169 15.27 -0.04 3.32
CA ARG A 169 15.02 0.70 2.06
C ARG A 169 14.25 2.00 2.26
N LEU A 170 13.40 2.04 3.29
CA LEU A 170 12.63 3.23 3.63
C LEU A 170 13.40 4.20 4.53
N ALA A 171 14.64 3.85 4.90
CA ALA A 171 15.49 4.56 5.85
C ALA A 171 14.82 4.68 7.23
N ILE A 172 14.19 3.59 7.67
CA ILE A 172 13.62 3.43 9.01
C ILE A 172 14.62 2.63 9.83
N GLU A 173 14.99 3.16 11.00
CA GLU A 173 15.85 2.51 12.00
C GLU A 173 15.10 1.44 12.80
#